data_AF-A0A7X8HDF3-F1
#
_entry.id   AF-A0A7X8HDF3-F1
#
_cell.length_a   1.000
_cell.length_b   1.000
_cell.length_c   1.000
_cell.angle_alpha   90.00
_cell.angle_beta   90.00
_cell.angle_gamma   90.00
#
_symmetry.space_group_name_H-M   'P 1'
#
loop_
_entity.id
_entity.type
_entity.pdbx_description
1 polymer ?
#
loop_
_entity_poly.entity_id
_entity_poly.type
_entity_poly.pdbx_seq_one_letter_code
_entity_poly.pdbx_strand_id
1 'polypeptide(L)'
;MKRFVFFVLLSAGIAGLYAQSVEPMYKVPVGTRATISTAQGIKLPSSFGNPSEYFAVVQVTDLKPGTKYMATITFEGGTGIYYGMVWVNGNPYMPDWNHFVGIGSGTGSGRLMPGYYIYHIFATDPKSVKDRIYFVVRSDKPWTLDFVVTPAKPGVDRNTKNMYDYYCVDDLTNGDTVSYLLTKD
;
A
#
# COMPACT_ATOMS: atom_id res chain seq x y z
N MET A 1 -8.83 -70.62 -30.36
CA MET A 1 -9.73 -69.50 -30.73
C MET A 1 -9.46 -68.32 -29.82
N LYS A 2 -9.34 -67.13 -30.42
CA LYS A 2 -9.42 -65.76 -29.87
C LYS A 2 -8.27 -65.25 -28.97
N ARG A 3 -7.41 -64.46 -29.65
CA ARG A 3 -6.48 -63.44 -29.15
C ARG A 3 -7.24 -62.27 -28.52
N PHE A 4 -6.69 -61.66 -27.47
CA PHE A 4 -6.85 -60.22 -27.23
C PHE A 4 -5.53 -59.64 -26.74
N VAL A 5 -4.90 -58.85 -27.60
CA VAL A 5 -3.78 -57.96 -27.30
C VAL A 5 -4.39 -56.62 -26.93
N PHE A 6 -4.02 -56.06 -25.78
CA PHE A 6 -4.27 -54.64 -25.50
C PHE A 6 -2.94 -53.96 -25.22
N PHE A 7 -2.51 -53.15 -26.19
CA PHE A 7 -1.55 -52.07 -26.02
C PHE A 7 -2.28 -50.89 -25.41
N VAL A 8 -1.81 -50.35 -24.28
CA VAL A 8 -1.94 -48.93 -23.96
C VAL A 8 -0.64 -48.45 -23.32
N LEU A 9 0.14 -47.73 -24.11
CA LEU A 9 1.19 -46.82 -23.66
C LEU A 9 0.50 -45.46 -23.52
N LEU A 10 0.49 -44.87 -22.32
CA LEU A 10 0.30 -43.43 -22.16
C LEU A 10 1.13 -42.91 -20.99
N SER A 11 2.23 -42.25 -21.34
CA SER A 11 3.07 -41.40 -20.50
C SER A 11 2.37 -40.08 -20.20
N ALA A 12 2.42 -39.62 -18.96
CA ALA A 12 2.24 -38.20 -18.63
C ALA A 12 3.15 -37.83 -17.45
N GLY A 13 4.23 -37.10 -17.77
CA GLY A 13 5.09 -36.49 -16.78
C GLY A 13 4.36 -35.39 -16.02
N ILE A 14 4.48 -35.39 -14.70
CA ILE A 14 4.02 -34.29 -13.85
C ILE A 14 5.09 -33.19 -13.96
N ALA A 15 4.89 -32.25 -14.87
CA ALA A 15 5.57 -30.96 -14.79
C ALA A 15 5.01 -30.23 -13.57
N GLY A 16 5.76 -30.24 -12.47
CA GLY A 16 5.51 -29.39 -11.32
C GLY A 16 5.63 -27.93 -11.73
N LEU A 17 4.51 -27.30 -12.05
CA LEU A 17 4.39 -25.84 -12.06
C LEU A 17 4.61 -25.37 -10.63
N TYR A 18 5.80 -24.83 -10.35
CA TYR A 18 6.00 -23.99 -9.18
C TYR A 18 5.07 -22.78 -9.35
N ALA A 19 3.92 -22.81 -8.69
CA ALA A 19 3.15 -21.61 -8.45
C ALA A 19 4.02 -20.71 -7.56
N GLN A 20 4.72 -19.74 -8.15
CA GLN A 20 5.23 -18.62 -7.37
C GLN A 20 4.03 -17.99 -6.68
N SER A 21 4.06 -17.93 -5.34
CA SER A 21 3.06 -17.16 -4.60
C SER A 21 3.13 -15.74 -5.11
N VAL A 22 2.10 -15.30 -5.83
CA VAL A 22 1.92 -13.87 -6.11
C VAL A 22 1.61 -13.26 -4.74
N GLU A 23 2.62 -12.62 -4.14
CA GLU A 23 2.44 -11.95 -2.86
C GLU A 23 1.29 -10.94 -2.97
N PRO A 24 0.35 -10.93 -2.02
CA PRO A 24 -0.87 -10.15 -2.14
C PRO A 24 -0.54 -8.66 -2.13
N MET A 25 -0.93 -7.96 -3.19
CA MET A 25 -0.66 -6.54 -3.35
C MET A 25 -1.72 -5.87 -4.22
N TYR A 26 -2.17 -4.71 -3.77
CA TYR A 26 -3.07 -3.85 -4.52
C TYR A 26 -2.27 -3.00 -5.50
N LYS A 27 -2.57 -3.09 -6.80
CA LYS A 27 -1.96 -2.21 -7.82
C LYS A 27 -2.88 -1.04 -8.08
N VAL A 28 -2.40 0.17 -7.82
CA VAL A 28 -3.20 1.39 -7.83
C VAL A 28 -2.50 2.48 -8.65
N PRO A 29 -2.81 2.61 -9.95
CA PRO A 29 -2.35 3.74 -10.76
C PRO A 29 -2.71 5.08 -10.12
N VAL A 30 -1.85 6.09 -10.29
CA VAL A 30 -2.19 7.47 -9.91
C VAL A 30 -3.54 7.87 -10.50
N GLY A 31 -4.41 8.44 -9.67
CA GLY A 31 -5.78 8.85 -10.03
C GLY A 31 -6.83 7.75 -9.89
N THR A 32 -6.44 6.50 -9.61
CA THR A 32 -7.36 5.38 -9.40
C THR A 32 -7.60 5.14 -7.91
N ARG A 33 -8.87 4.96 -7.53
CA ARG A 33 -9.25 4.56 -6.17
C ARG A 33 -9.28 3.05 -6.05
N ALA A 34 -8.80 2.54 -4.92
CA ALA A 34 -8.95 1.14 -4.53
C ALA A 34 -9.45 1.03 -3.08
N THR A 35 -10.33 0.07 -2.83
CA THR A 35 -10.67 -0.36 -1.46
C THR A 35 -9.70 -1.46 -1.06
N ILE A 36 -8.94 -1.23 0.00
CA ILE A 36 -7.92 -2.16 0.50
C ILE A 36 -8.33 -2.70 1.86
N SER A 37 -7.99 -3.95 2.13
CA SER A 37 -8.24 -4.61 3.40
C SER A 37 -6.94 -5.18 3.96
N THR A 38 -6.66 -4.90 5.23
CA THR A 38 -5.52 -5.47 5.92
C THR A 38 -5.80 -6.92 6.33
N ALA A 39 -4.87 -7.83 6.09
CA ALA A 39 -4.97 -9.24 6.40
C ALA A 39 -3.77 -9.74 7.21
N GLN A 40 -4.00 -10.76 8.04
CA GLN A 40 -2.93 -11.52 8.69
C GLN A 40 -2.28 -12.50 7.72
N GLY A 41 -1.11 -13.02 8.10
CA GLY A 41 -0.39 -14.05 7.33
C GLY A 41 0.39 -13.52 6.14
N ILE A 42 0.39 -12.20 5.92
CA ILE A 42 1.27 -11.56 4.94
C ILE A 42 2.70 -11.58 5.49
N LYS A 43 3.63 -12.14 4.70
CA LYS A 43 5.03 -12.31 5.09
C LYS A 43 5.84 -11.07 4.70
N LEU A 44 5.92 -10.12 5.63
CA LEU A 44 6.76 -8.93 5.49
C LEU A 44 7.95 -8.98 6.45
N PRO A 45 9.06 -8.27 6.14
CA PRO A 45 10.15 -8.05 7.08
C PRO A 45 9.65 -7.48 8.41
N SER A 46 10.25 -7.92 9.51
CA SER A 46 9.85 -7.53 10.88
C SER A 46 9.98 -6.03 11.17
N SER A 47 10.73 -5.29 10.34
CA SER A 47 10.80 -3.83 10.37
C SER A 47 9.46 -3.16 10.07
N PHE A 48 8.52 -3.84 9.42
CA PHE A 48 7.18 -3.32 9.17
C PHE A 48 6.21 -3.59 10.32
N GLY A 49 6.50 -4.52 11.22
CA GLY A 49 5.63 -4.88 12.34
C GLY A 49 5.73 -6.34 12.76
N ASN A 50 4.89 -6.73 13.71
CA ASN A 50 4.81 -8.10 14.19
C ASN A 50 3.99 -8.97 13.22
N PRO A 51 4.37 -10.23 12.96
CA PRO A 51 3.58 -11.16 12.14
C PRO A 51 2.12 -11.38 12.57
N SER A 52 1.76 -11.10 13.83
CA SER A 52 0.38 -11.19 14.32
C SER A 52 -0.50 -10.00 13.90
N GLU A 53 0.09 -8.93 13.36
CA GLU A 53 -0.63 -7.74 12.91
C GLU A 53 -1.25 -7.95 11.53
N TYR A 54 -2.12 -7.03 11.13
CA TYR A 54 -2.78 -7.05 9.84
C TYR A 54 -2.05 -6.11 8.88
N PHE A 55 -1.84 -6.55 7.65
CA PHE A 55 -1.11 -5.78 6.65
C PHE A 55 -1.87 -5.68 5.34
N ALA A 56 -1.65 -4.58 4.61
CA ALA A 56 -1.94 -4.47 3.20
C ALA A 56 -0.73 -3.82 2.51
N VAL A 57 -0.37 -4.32 1.33
CA VAL A 57 0.66 -3.70 0.50
C VAL A 57 0.01 -3.09 -0.73
N VAL A 58 0.26 -1.80 -0.97
CA VAL A 58 -0.23 -1.08 -2.13
C VAL A 58 0.95 -0.66 -2.98
N GLN A 59 0.99 -1.10 -4.24
CA GLN A 59 1.90 -0.58 -5.25
C GLN A 59 1.19 0.52 -6.01
N VAL A 60 1.68 1.74 -5.88
CA VAL A 60 1.22 2.86 -6.70
C VAL A 60 2.14 2.99 -7.91
N THR A 61 1.54 3.10 -9.10
CA THR A 61 2.24 3.22 -10.39
C THR A 61 1.92 4.55 -11.07
N ASP A 62 2.61 4.83 -12.19
CA ASP A 62 2.41 6.03 -13.00
C ASP A 62 2.80 7.32 -12.28
N LEU A 63 3.72 7.22 -11.32
CA LEU A 63 4.36 8.37 -10.70
C LEU A 63 5.34 9.01 -11.69
N LYS A 64 5.35 10.33 -11.70
CA LYS A 64 6.26 11.15 -12.48
C LYS A 64 7.34 11.68 -11.54
N PRO A 65 8.62 11.68 -11.95
CA PRO A 65 9.69 12.33 -11.19
C PRO A 65 9.39 13.82 -10.95
N GLY A 66 9.85 14.34 -9.81
CA GLY A 66 9.73 15.77 -9.47
C GLY A 66 8.30 16.25 -9.21
N THR A 67 7.36 15.35 -8.92
CA THR A 67 5.94 15.69 -8.77
C THR A 67 5.51 15.55 -7.31
N LYS A 68 4.72 16.54 -6.84
CA LYS A 68 4.08 16.50 -5.54
C LYS A 68 2.75 15.74 -5.63
N TYR A 69 2.58 14.77 -4.74
CA TYR A 69 1.44 13.87 -4.66
C TYR A 69 0.74 13.98 -3.32
N MET A 70 -0.50 13.51 -3.30
CA MET A 70 -1.33 13.40 -2.11
C MET A 70 -1.89 11.98 -2.07
N ALA A 71 -1.44 11.18 -1.11
CA ALA A 71 -2.08 9.92 -0.77
C ALA A 71 -3.27 10.23 0.15
N THR A 72 -4.47 9.82 -0.24
CA THR A 72 -5.67 9.97 0.56
C THR A 72 -6.11 8.62 1.06
N ILE A 73 -6.30 8.50 2.36
CA ILE A 73 -7.02 7.39 2.97
C ILE A 73 -8.40 7.87 3.40
N THR A 74 -9.43 7.05 3.18
CA THR A 74 -10.79 7.31 3.62
C THR A 74 -11.35 6.09 4.34
N PHE A 75 -11.88 6.29 5.54
CA PHE A 75 -12.25 5.19 6.44
C PHE A 75 -13.33 5.61 7.44
N GLU A 76 -13.82 4.63 8.19
CA GLU A 76 -14.74 4.83 9.32
C GLU A 76 -13.97 5.22 10.59
N GLY A 77 -14.03 6.50 10.95
CA GLY A 77 -13.45 7.01 12.20
C GLY A 77 -14.30 6.61 13.43
N GLY A 78 -13.68 6.62 14.61
CA GLY A 78 -14.29 6.25 15.89
C GLY A 78 -14.23 4.76 16.24
N THR A 79 -13.61 3.95 15.39
CA THR A 79 -13.61 2.47 15.45
C THR A 79 -12.54 1.87 16.38
N GLY A 80 -11.64 2.70 16.91
CA GLY A 80 -10.59 2.29 17.85
C GLY A 80 -9.55 1.36 17.22
N ILE A 81 -9.24 1.57 15.94
CA ILE A 81 -8.18 0.85 15.22
C ILE A 81 -6.92 1.70 15.29
N TYR A 82 -5.80 1.10 15.68
CA TYR A 82 -4.48 1.70 15.55
C TYR A 82 -3.84 1.22 14.24
N TYR A 83 -3.30 2.15 13.47
CA TYR A 83 -2.71 1.84 12.19
C TYR A 83 -1.37 2.56 11.98
N GLY A 84 -0.56 2.01 11.09
CA GLY A 84 0.64 2.65 10.57
C GLY A 84 0.67 2.56 9.06
N MET A 85 1.41 3.47 8.43
CA MET A 85 1.60 3.49 6.99
C MET A 85 3.03 3.88 6.67
N VAL A 86 3.69 3.12 5.80
CA VAL A 86 5.12 3.29 5.47
C VAL A 86 5.27 3.46 3.97
N TRP A 87 6.04 4.47 3.55
CA TRP A 87 6.40 4.73 2.16
C TRP A 87 7.71 4.03 1.85
N VAL A 88 7.72 3.19 0.81
CA VAL A 88 8.81 2.26 0.52
C VAL A 88 9.28 2.39 -0.93
N ASN A 89 10.60 2.50 -1.09
CA ASN A 89 11.30 2.36 -2.36
C ASN A 89 11.63 0.88 -2.57
N GLY A 90 11.09 0.29 -3.64
CA GLY A 90 11.23 -1.14 -3.93
C GLY A 90 10.17 -2.01 -3.26
N ASN A 91 10.01 -3.22 -3.78
CA ASN A 91 9.01 -4.18 -3.34
C ASN A 91 9.34 -4.66 -1.91
N PRO A 92 8.44 -4.47 -0.93
CA PRO A 92 8.70 -4.81 0.47
C PRO A 92 8.80 -6.31 0.74
N TYR A 93 8.42 -7.15 -0.22
CA TYR A 93 8.62 -8.61 -0.17
C TYR A 93 10.02 -9.07 -0.59
N MET A 94 10.81 -8.18 -1.20
CA MET A 94 12.16 -8.50 -1.66
C MET A 94 13.22 -8.05 -0.63
N PRO A 95 14.49 -8.43 -0.77
CA PRO A 95 15.54 -7.94 0.14
C PRO A 95 15.97 -6.49 -0.13
N ASP A 96 15.82 -6.01 -1.36
CA ASP A 96 16.32 -4.70 -1.80
C ASP A 96 15.24 -3.63 -1.77
N TRP A 97 14.81 -3.25 -0.57
CA TRP A 97 13.95 -2.09 -0.36
C TRP A 97 14.53 -1.17 0.71
N ASN A 98 13.99 0.05 0.80
CA ASN A 98 14.19 0.94 1.94
C ASN A 98 12.92 1.74 2.17
N HIS A 99 12.65 2.16 3.41
CA HIS A 99 11.57 3.09 3.68
C HIS A 99 12.06 4.54 3.63
N PHE A 100 11.18 5.47 3.28
CA PHE A 100 11.43 6.91 3.37
C PHE A 100 10.93 7.47 4.69
N VAL A 101 9.69 7.13 5.04
CA VAL A 101 8.99 7.65 6.21
C VAL A 101 7.91 6.65 6.63
N GLY A 102 7.58 6.67 7.92
CA GLY A 102 6.44 5.95 8.48
C GLY A 102 5.63 6.87 9.38
N ILE A 103 4.32 6.68 9.37
CA ILE A 103 3.38 7.31 10.30
C ILE A 103 2.68 6.25 11.15
N GLY A 104 2.23 6.64 12.33
CA GLY A 104 1.34 5.85 13.18
C GLY A 104 0.22 6.74 13.70
N SER A 105 -1.02 6.25 13.65
CA SER A 105 -2.19 6.98 14.09
C SER A 105 -3.30 6.02 14.52
N GLY A 106 -4.44 6.56 14.96
CA GLY A 106 -5.62 5.78 15.26
C GLY A 106 -6.85 6.36 14.60
N THR A 107 -7.85 5.52 14.36
CA THR A 107 -9.15 5.97 13.83
C THR A 107 -9.96 6.77 14.86
N GLY A 108 -9.46 6.92 16.10
CA GLY A 108 -10.17 7.49 17.24
C GLY A 108 -11.16 6.49 17.86
N SER A 109 -11.73 6.81 19.01
CA SER A 109 -12.69 5.93 19.72
C SER A 109 -13.96 6.66 20.14
N GLY A 110 -15.10 5.99 20.03
CA GLY A 110 -16.38 6.42 20.63
C GLY A 110 -17.29 7.19 19.67
N ARG A 111 -16.82 8.29 19.07
CA ARG A 111 -17.61 9.05 18.07
C ARG A 111 -17.36 8.50 16.67
N LEU A 112 -18.37 7.86 16.09
CA LEU A 112 -18.32 7.40 14.70
C LEU A 112 -18.24 8.59 13.73
N MET A 113 -17.35 8.45 12.75
CA MET A 113 -17.04 9.48 11.75
C MET A 113 -16.92 8.83 10.36
N PRO A 114 -18.06 8.45 9.73
CA PRO A 114 -18.05 7.84 8.41
C PRO A 114 -17.45 8.73 7.34
N GLY A 115 -16.64 8.13 6.46
CA GLY A 115 -15.93 8.88 5.42
C GLY A 115 -14.86 9.85 5.94
N TYR A 116 -14.34 9.61 7.15
CA TYR A 116 -13.17 10.34 7.66
C TYR A 116 -12.02 10.18 6.68
N TYR A 117 -11.33 11.27 6.34
CA TYR A 117 -10.20 11.24 5.42
C TYR A 117 -8.99 11.96 5.97
N ILE A 118 -7.82 11.51 5.53
CA ILE A 118 -6.53 12.12 5.79
C ILE A 118 -5.75 12.17 4.48
N TYR A 119 -5.06 13.28 4.28
CA TYR A 119 -4.15 13.54 3.18
C TYR A 119 -2.71 13.42 3.68
N HIS A 120 -1.92 12.60 3.02
CA HIS A 120 -0.47 12.50 3.23
C HIS A 120 0.22 13.03 1.98
N ILE A 121 0.79 14.22 2.10
CA ILE A 121 1.46 14.90 0.99
C ILE A 121 2.91 14.46 0.94
N PHE A 122 3.37 14.00 -0.21
CA PHE A 122 4.76 13.62 -0.46
C PHE A 122 5.20 14.08 -1.84
N ALA A 123 6.51 14.07 -2.12
CA ALA A 123 7.04 14.42 -3.44
C ALA A 123 8.00 13.36 -3.94
N THR A 124 7.98 13.08 -5.24
CA THR A 124 9.01 12.26 -5.88
C THR A 124 10.20 13.14 -6.26
N ASP A 125 11.41 12.60 -6.15
CA ASP A 125 12.61 13.32 -6.56
C ASP A 125 12.68 13.43 -8.10
N PRO A 126 13.11 14.56 -8.70
CA PRO A 126 13.32 14.68 -10.14
C PRO A 126 14.29 13.66 -10.74
N LYS A 127 15.20 13.10 -9.93
CA LYS A 127 16.16 12.06 -10.33
C LYS A 127 15.61 10.64 -10.23
N SER A 128 14.33 10.49 -9.82
CA SER A 128 13.69 9.18 -9.77
C SER A 128 13.69 8.54 -11.15
N VAL A 129 14.08 7.27 -11.20
CA VAL A 129 14.12 6.46 -12.44
C VAL A 129 13.02 5.40 -12.47
N LYS A 130 12.33 5.21 -11.35
CA LYS A 130 11.16 4.35 -11.22
C LYS A 130 9.89 5.19 -11.11
N ASP A 131 8.80 4.62 -11.60
CA ASP A 131 7.46 5.20 -11.67
C ASP A 131 6.53 4.66 -10.57
N ARG A 132 7.10 4.01 -9.55
CA ARG A 132 6.35 3.29 -8.53
C ARG A 132 6.89 3.51 -7.13
N ILE A 133 5.98 3.47 -6.18
CA ILE A 133 6.27 3.47 -4.74
C ILE A 133 5.33 2.46 -4.09
N TYR A 134 5.79 1.87 -2.99
CA TYR A 134 5.01 0.91 -2.22
C TYR A 134 4.57 1.55 -0.92
N PHE A 135 3.35 1.24 -0.50
CA PHE A 135 2.81 1.59 0.79
C PHE A 135 2.54 0.31 1.56
N VAL A 136 3.15 0.19 2.74
CA VAL A 136 2.81 -0.88 3.68
C VAL A 136 1.89 -0.27 4.72
N VAL A 137 0.62 -0.68 4.69
CA VAL A 137 -0.39 -0.33 5.69
C VAL A 137 -0.44 -1.44 6.71
N ARG A 138 -0.39 -1.08 7.98
CA ARG A 138 -0.44 -1.99 9.12
C ARG A 138 -1.57 -1.59 10.04
N SER A 139 -2.26 -2.55 10.65
CA SER A 139 -3.23 -2.29 11.72
C SER A 139 -3.24 -3.37 12.79
N ASP A 140 -3.73 -3.00 13.98
CA ASP A 140 -3.90 -3.90 15.11
C ASP A 140 -5.15 -4.81 14.98
N LYS A 141 -6.09 -4.42 14.11
CA LYS A 141 -7.35 -5.13 13.81
C LYS A 141 -7.57 -5.22 12.30
N PRO A 142 -8.43 -6.13 11.82
CA PRO A 142 -8.85 -6.12 10.41
C PRO A 142 -9.46 -4.76 10.06
N TRP A 143 -8.96 -4.14 9.01
CA TRP A 143 -9.35 -2.80 8.63
C TRP A 143 -9.51 -2.71 7.11
N THR A 144 -10.62 -2.11 6.68
CA THR A 144 -10.90 -1.78 5.29
C THR A 144 -10.97 -0.27 5.14
N LEU A 145 -10.31 0.24 4.11
CA LEU A 145 -10.29 1.66 3.78
C LEU A 145 -10.22 1.87 2.28
N ASP A 146 -10.62 3.05 1.83
CA ASP A 146 -10.36 3.51 0.47
C ASP A 146 -9.01 4.22 0.43
N PHE A 147 -8.27 3.95 -0.64
CA PHE A 147 -6.94 4.50 -0.91
C PHE A 147 -6.89 5.08 -2.33
N VAL A 148 -6.29 6.26 -2.46
CA VAL A 148 -6.00 6.88 -3.76
C VAL A 148 -4.77 7.77 -3.65
N VAL A 149 -3.93 7.77 -4.69
CA VAL A 149 -2.89 8.78 -4.88
C VAL A 149 -3.26 9.67 -6.05
N THR A 150 -3.25 10.98 -5.85
CA THR A 150 -3.42 11.98 -6.93
C THR A 150 -2.26 12.96 -6.90
N PRO A 151 -2.01 13.72 -7.98
CA PRO A 151 -1.25 14.95 -7.87
C PRO A 151 -1.80 15.82 -6.72
N ALA A 152 -0.91 16.48 -5.99
CA ALA A 152 -1.30 17.32 -4.87
C ALA A 152 -2.21 18.46 -5.36
N LYS A 153 -3.31 18.69 -4.65
CA LYS A 153 -4.28 19.73 -5.01
C LYS A 153 -3.80 21.10 -4.52
N PRO A 154 -3.84 22.15 -5.34
CA PRO A 154 -3.60 23.51 -4.87
C PRO A 154 -4.55 23.87 -3.73
N GLY A 155 -4.03 24.54 -2.70
CA GLY A 155 -4.82 25.00 -1.55
C GLY A 155 -5.05 23.95 -0.44
N VAL A 156 -4.60 22.71 -0.62
CA VAL A 156 -4.53 21.74 0.49
C VAL A 156 -3.19 21.92 1.22
N ASP A 157 -3.26 22.27 2.50
CA ASP A 157 -2.13 22.55 3.37
C ASP A 157 -2.36 22.03 4.81
N ARG A 158 -1.39 22.24 5.71
CA ARG A 158 -1.46 21.80 7.11
C ARG A 158 -2.66 22.37 7.88
N ASN A 159 -3.26 23.47 7.43
CA ASN A 159 -4.43 24.07 8.05
C ASN A 159 -5.75 23.53 7.51
N THR A 160 -5.71 22.70 6.47
CA THR A 160 -6.90 22.07 5.90
C THR A 160 -7.53 21.13 6.92
N LYS A 161 -8.85 21.28 7.08
CA LYS A 161 -9.66 20.46 7.98
C LYS A 161 -10.63 19.59 7.20
N ASN A 162 -10.97 18.43 7.76
CA ASN A 162 -11.99 17.56 7.21
C ASN A 162 -13.41 18.01 7.61
N MET A 163 -14.42 17.24 7.17
CA MET A 163 -15.84 17.52 7.47
C MET A 163 -16.20 17.49 8.97
N TYR A 164 -15.30 17.03 9.82
CA TYR A 164 -15.44 16.96 11.27
C TYR A 164 -14.63 18.03 12.02
N ASP A 165 -14.06 19.00 11.29
CA ASP A 165 -13.24 20.11 11.82
C ASP A 165 -11.89 19.69 12.43
N TYR A 166 -11.40 18.49 12.10
CA TYR A 166 -10.04 18.05 12.44
C TYR A 166 -9.05 18.37 11.33
N TYR A 167 -7.83 18.80 11.69
CA TYR A 167 -6.72 18.89 10.75
C TYR A 167 -6.45 17.51 10.14
N CYS A 168 -6.34 17.48 8.81
CA CYS A 168 -6.33 16.22 8.07
C CYS A 168 -5.17 16.11 7.08
N VAL A 169 -4.12 16.92 7.23
CA VAL A 169 -2.97 16.93 6.33
C VAL A 169 -1.69 16.62 7.09
N ASP A 170 -1.03 15.53 6.69
CA ASP A 170 0.37 15.28 7.00
C ASP A 170 1.21 15.73 5.80
N ASP A 171 1.94 16.83 5.95
CA ASP A 171 2.87 17.29 4.91
C ASP A 171 4.28 16.73 5.14
N LEU A 172 4.56 15.64 4.44
CA LEU A 172 5.81 14.88 4.51
C LEU A 172 6.89 15.43 3.57
N THR A 173 6.63 16.54 2.85
CA THR A 173 7.68 17.24 2.08
C THR A 173 8.45 18.24 2.92
N ASN A 174 8.05 18.45 4.18
CA ASN A 174 8.66 19.43 5.09
C ASN A 174 8.85 20.80 4.41
N GLY A 175 7.76 21.38 3.89
CA GLY A 175 7.82 22.64 3.15
C GLY A 175 8.66 22.55 1.87
N ASP A 176 8.50 21.46 1.13
CA ASP A 176 9.15 21.19 -0.17
C ASP A 176 10.68 20.97 -0.11
N THR A 177 11.20 20.65 1.07
CA THR A 177 12.62 20.31 1.26
C THR A 177 12.91 18.81 1.18
N VAL A 178 11.88 17.97 1.22
CA VAL A 178 11.99 16.51 1.18
C VAL A 178 11.30 15.95 -0.06
N SER A 179 12.05 15.16 -0.82
CA SER A 179 11.60 14.38 -1.98
C SER A 179 12.09 12.93 -1.88
N TYR A 180 11.32 12.01 -2.44
CA TYR A 180 11.59 10.57 -2.38
C TYR A 180 12.20 10.09 -3.70
N LEU A 181 13.45 9.68 -3.64
CA LEU A 181 14.19 9.16 -4.80
C LEU A 181 13.81 7.71 -5.08
N LEU A 182 13.02 7.49 -6.13
CA LEU A 182 12.53 6.15 -6.52
C LEU A 182 13.49 5.49 -7.50
N THR A 183 14.11 4.39 -7.06
CA THR A 183 15.20 3.71 -7.80
C THR A 183 15.06 2.19 -7.83
N LYS A 184 14.21 1.62 -6.97
CA LYS A 184 14.11 0.17 -6.77
C LYS A 184 12.77 -0.38 -7.27
N ASP A 185 12.78 -1.64 -7.69
CA ASP A 185 11.59 -2.38 -8.15
C ASP A 185 10.85 -3.06 -7.02
#